data_AF-A0A3B9URU9-F1
#
_entry.id   AF-A0A3B9URU9-F1
#
_cell.length_a   1.000
_cell.length_b   1.000
_cell.length_c   1.000
_cell.angle_alpha   90.00
_cell.angle_beta   90.00
_cell.angle_gamma   90.00
#
_symmetry.space_group_name_H-M   'P 1'
#
loop_
_entity.id
_entity.type
_entity.pdbx_description
1 polymer ?
#
loop_
_entity_poly.entity_id
_entity_poly.type
_entity_poly.pdbx_seq_one_letter_code
_entity_poly.pdbx_strand_id
1 'polypeptide(L)'
;LAEDYLLEKSKKDNYPIIIFRPTYIYGEENNLYREAYFFDKILNQEPIPIPYGNAKTQFIHIDDLVRAFESAMNSNVVGKAYNITHPRIVTFKELVKTCGK
;
A
#
# COMPACT_ATOMS: atom_id res chain seq x y z
N LEU A 1 10.67 -1.63 16.43
CA LEU A 1 11.22 -2.98 16.71
C LEU A 1 12.04 -3.53 15.54
N ALA A 2 11.46 -3.78 14.36
CA ALA A 2 12.22 -4.24 13.18
C ALA A 2 12.90 -3.10 12.41
N GLU A 3 12.16 -2.04 12.07
CA GLU A 3 12.72 -0.89 11.34
C GLU A 3 13.84 -0.21 12.14
N ASP A 4 13.61 0.04 13.44
CA ASP A 4 14.62 0.66 14.31
C ASP A 4 15.91 -0.16 14.35
N TYR A 5 15.79 -1.49 14.49
CA TYR A 5 16.93 -2.40 14.48
C TYR A 5 17.71 -2.31 13.16
N LEU A 6 17.02 -2.34 12.02
CA LEU A 6 17.64 -2.26 10.71
C LEU A 6 18.33 -0.90 10.50
N LEU A 7 17.68 0.19 10.90
CA LEU A 7 18.25 1.54 10.81
C LEU A 7 19.45 1.72 11.74
N GLU A 8 19.42 1.16 12.95
CA GLU A 8 20.58 1.15 13.83
C GLU A 8 21.73 0.34 13.26
N LYS A 9 21.45 -0.84 12.70
CA LYS A 9 22.45 -1.68 12.04
C LYS A 9 23.06 -0.98 10.83
N SER A 10 22.25 -0.26 10.06
CA SER A 10 22.73 0.56 8.95
C SER A 10 23.69 1.65 9.42
N LYS A 11 23.39 2.31 10.54
CA LYS A 11 24.25 3.36 11.14
C LYS A 11 25.55 2.79 11.73
N LYS A 12 25.49 1.63 12.38
CA LYS A 12 26.62 1.03 13.10
C LYS A 12 27.57 0.25 12.18
N ASP A 13 27.01 -0.53 11.26
CA ASP A 13 27.75 -1.53 10.48
C ASP A 13 27.80 -1.18 8.97
N ASN A 14 27.35 0.01 8.56
CA ASN A 14 27.13 0.39 7.16
C ASN A 14 26.27 -0.64 6.40
N TYR A 15 25.32 -1.27 7.09
CA TYR A 15 24.46 -2.28 6.48
C TYR A 15 23.55 -1.64 5.40
N PRO A 16 23.62 -2.09 4.13
CA PRO A 16 22.93 -1.46 3.03
C PRO A 16 21.44 -1.81 3.05
N ILE A 17 20.61 -0.83 3.42
CA ILE A 17 19.15 -0.98 3.49
C ILE A 17 18.43 0.23 2.97
N ILE A 18 17.22 0.00 2.47
CA ILE A 18 16.20 1.01 2.22
C ILE A 18 14.89 0.44 2.74
N ILE A 19 14.11 1.25 3.46
CA ILE A 19 12.80 0.87 4.01
C ILE A 19 11.71 1.59 3.23
N PHE A 20 10.71 0.84 2.79
CA PHE A 20 9.49 1.40 2.21
C PHE A 20 8.31 1.15 3.13
N ARG A 21 7.46 2.16 3.30
CA ARG A 21 6.22 2.13 4.09
C ARG A 21 5.03 2.36 3.15
N PRO A 22 4.55 1.30 2.47
CA PRO A 22 3.44 1.41 1.56
C PRO A 22 2.12 1.60 2.32
N THR A 23 1.16 2.23 1.65
CA THR A 23 -0.26 2.21 2.06
C THR A 23 -0.92 0.91 1.57
N TYR A 24 -2.26 0.84 1.53
CA TYR A 24 -2.94 -0.39 1.10
C TYR A 24 -2.54 -0.76 -0.34
N ILE A 25 -1.86 -1.88 -0.47
CA ILE A 25 -1.45 -2.42 -1.76
C ILE A 25 -2.66 -3.08 -2.41
N TYR A 26 -2.88 -2.76 -3.69
CA TYR A 26 -3.90 -3.40 -4.52
C TYR A 26 -3.35 -3.69 -5.91
N GLY A 27 -4.01 -4.60 -6.64
CA GLY A 27 -3.64 -4.94 -8.01
C GLY A 27 -3.84 -6.41 -8.33
N GLU A 28 -3.34 -6.83 -9.49
CA GLU A 28 -3.40 -8.20 -9.95
C GLU A 28 -2.70 -9.16 -8.96
N GLU A 29 -3.17 -10.41 -8.93
CA GLU A 29 -2.63 -11.48 -8.09
C GLU A 29 -2.66 -11.17 -6.58
N ASN A 30 -3.49 -10.21 -6.13
CA ASN A 30 -3.67 -9.99 -4.72
C ASN A 30 -4.32 -11.21 -4.05
N ASN A 31 -3.57 -11.86 -3.19
CA ASN A 31 -4.00 -13.06 -2.46
C ASN A 31 -4.97 -12.73 -1.30
N LEU A 32 -5.12 -11.46 -0.94
CA LEU A 32 -6.04 -11.03 0.09
C LEU A 32 -7.41 -10.76 -0.52
N TYR A 33 -8.45 -11.25 0.15
CA TYR A 33 -9.84 -11.00 -0.22
C TYR A 33 -10.29 -9.58 0.18
N ARG A 34 -9.64 -8.56 -0.40
CA ARG A 34 -9.88 -7.14 -0.10
C ARG A 34 -10.58 -6.44 -1.26
N GLU A 35 -9.98 -6.45 -2.45
CA GLU A 35 -10.58 -5.86 -3.65
C GLU A 35 -11.72 -6.73 -4.16
N ALA A 36 -11.45 -8.03 -4.30
CA ALA A 36 -12.42 -9.03 -4.75
C ALA A 36 -13.72 -9.00 -3.92
N TYR A 37 -13.61 -8.74 -2.61
CA TYR A 37 -14.77 -8.57 -1.73
C TYR A 37 -15.79 -7.56 -2.26
N PHE A 38 -15.34 -6.39 -2.71
CA PHE A 38 -16.26 -5.35 -3.19
C PHE A 38 -16.91 -5.76 -4.51
N PHE A 39 -16.13 -6.34 -5.43
CA PHE A 39 -16.64 -6.78 -6.72
C PHE A 39 -17.65 -7.93 -6.57
N ASP A 40 -17.34 -8.94 -5.75
CA ASP A 40 -18.24 -10.07 -5.50
C ASP A 40 -19.57 -9.62 -4.88
N LYS A 41 -19.52 -8.68 -3.93
CA LYS A 41 -20.75 -8.09 -3.34
C LYS A 41 -21.57 -7.34 -4.38
N ILE A 42 -20.93 -6.56 -5.26
CA ILE A 42 -21.61 -5.82 -6.32
C ILE A 42 -22.25 -6.78 -7.32
N LEU A 43 -21.50 -7.79 -7.79
CA LEU A 43 -21.98 -8.78 -8.76
C LEU A 43 -23.16 -9.59 -8.24
N ASN A 44 -23.14 -9.94 -6.94
CA ASN A 44 -24.21 -10.69 -6.28
C ASN A 44 -25.36 -9.80 -5.76
N GLN A 45 -25.32 -8.47 -5.99
CA GLN A 45 -26.30 -7.51 -5.47
C GLN A 45 -26.46 -7.55 -3.94
N GLU A 46 -25.37 -7.85 -3.24
CA GLU A 46 -25.33 -7.94 -1.79
C GLU A 46 -24.96 -6.59 -1.15
N PRO A 47 -25.51 -6.27 0.04
CA PRO A 47 -25.16 -5.04 0.73
C PRO A 47 -23.69 -5.02 1.16
N ILE A 48 -23.02 -3.88 0.95
CA ILE A 48 -21.64 -3.63 1.39
C ILE A 48 -21.68 -2.80 2.68
N PRO A 49 -21.22 -3.33 3.83
CA PRO A 49 -21.10 -2.58 5.06
C PRO A 49 -20.01 -1.51 4.92
N ILE A 50 -20.35 -0.26 5.21
CA ILE A 50 -19.40 0.86 5.22
C ILE A 50 -19.15 1.24 6.69
N PRO A 51 -17.89 1.29 7.14
CA PRO A 51 -17.56 1.75 8.48
C PRO A 51 -18.16 3.13 8.77
N TYR A 52 -18.66 3.32 9.99
CA TYR A 52 -19.20 4.61 10.39
C TYR A 52 -18.11 5.70 10.36
N GLY A 53 -18.49 6.90 9.89
CA GLY A 53 -17.59 8.05 9.76
C GLY A 53 -17.06 8.25 8.34
N ASN A 54 -16.03 9.10 8.21
CA ASN A 54 -15.44 9.49 6.93
C ASN A 54 -13.94 9.15 6.89
N ALA A 55 -13.61 7.91 7.26
CA ALA A 55 -12.23 7.44 7.29
C ALA A 55 -11.58 7.61 5.90
N LYS A 56 -10.48 8.34 5.88
CA LYS A 56 -9.65 8.55 4.69
C LYS A 56 -8.58 7.48 4.65
N THR A 57 -8.42 6.87 3.49
CA THR A 57 -7.39 5.88 3.20
C THR A 57 -6.68 6.24 1.89
N GLN A 58 -5.54 5.61 1.66
CA GLN A 58 -4.81 5.69 0.41
C GLN A 58 -4.41 4.29 -0.01
N PHE A 59 -4.20 4.16 -1.32
CA PHE A 59 -3.85 2.92 -1.96
C PHE A 59 -2.60 3.11 -2.80
N ILE A 60 -1.92 2.02 -3.11
CA ILE A 60 -0.83 1.98 -4.09
C ILE A 60 -0.99 0.74 -4.95
N HIS A 61 -0.85 0.90 -6.26
CA HIS A 61 -0.87 -0.23 -7.18
C HIS A 61 0.40 -1.07 -7.01
N ILE A 62 0.30 -2.39 -7.10
CA ILE A 62 1.46 -3.29 -6.96
C ILE A 62 2.58 -2.91 -7.94
N ASP A 63 2.26 -2.59 -9.20
CA ASP A 63 3.26 -2.19 -10.19
C ASP A 63 3.99 -0.87 -9.86
N ASP A 64 3.31 0.09 -9.22
CA ASP A 64 3.96 1.32 -8.76
C ASP A 64 4.95 1.02 -7.63
N LEU A 65 4.56 0.12 -6.70
CA LEU A 65 5.41 -0.30 -5.60
C LEU A 65 6.63 -1.07 -6.09
N VAL A 66 6.45 -2.01 -7.03
CA VAL A 66 7.55 -2.78 -7.63
C VAL A 66 8.52 -1.87 -8.35
N ARG A 67 8.04 -0.91 -9.15
CA ARG A 67 8.91 0.08 -9.83
C ARG A 67 9.73 0.91 -8.85
N ALA A 68 9.17 1.23 -7.68
CA ALA A 68 9.92 1.92 -6.63
C ALA A 68 11.02 1.05 -6.03
N PHE A 69 10.78 -0.25 -5.85
CA PHE A 69 11.81 -1.20 -5.41
C PHE A 69 12.91 -1.35 -6.45
N GLU A 70 12.57 -1.49 -7.73
CA GLU A 70 13.53 -1.54 -8.83
C GLU A 70 14.40 -0.28 -8.91
N SER A 71 13.78 0.88 -8.73
CA SER A 71 14.49 2.17 -8.68
C SER A 71 15.44 2.25 -7.48
N ALA A 72 15.01 1.72 -6.32
CA ALA A 72 15.81 1.71 -5.10
C ALA A 72 17.06 0.83 -5.22
N MET A 73 16.93 -0.34 -5.87
CA MET A 73 18.04 -1.25 -6.12
C MET A 73 19.17 -0.63 -6.96
N ASN A 74 18.83 0.33 -7.82
CA ASN A 74 19.80 1.07 -8.65
C ASN A 74 20.29 2.37 -8.00
N SER A 75 19.86 2.67 -6.77
CA SER A 75 20.22 3.89 -6.05
C SER A 75 21.41 3.69 -5.12
N ASN A 76 22.17 4.75 -4.86
CA ASN A 76 23.24 4.77 -3.84
C ASN A 76 22.69 5.14 -2.44
N VAL A 77 21.38 5.06 -2.24
CA VAL A 77 20.72 5.44 -0.99
C VAL A 77 20.85 4.31 0.02
N VAL A 78 21.28 4.63 1.24
CA VAL A 78 21.39 3.66 2.34
C VAL A 78 20.85 4.27 3.64
N GLY A 79 20.18 3.44 4.45
CA GLY A 79 19.73 3.80 5.79
C GLY A 79 18.56 4.79 5.80
N LYS A 80 17.76 4.83 4.74
CA LYS A 80 16.60 5.73 4.60
C LYS A 80 15.29 4.96 4.59
N ALA A 81 14.25 5.62 5.08
CA ALA A 81 12.88 5.13 5.07
C ALA A 81 11.99 6.11 4.30
N TYR A 82 11.13 5.57 3.43
CA TYR A 82 10.24 6.33 2.56
C TYR A 82 8.79 5.88 2.73
N ASN A 83 7.89 6.82 2.95
CA ASN A 83 6.46 6.57 2.78
C ASN A 83 6.15 6.56 1.28
N ILE A 84 5.46 5.54 0.81
CA ILE A 84 5.11 5.42 -0.61
C ILE A 84 3.62 5.13 -0.76
N THR A 85 2.96 5.93 -1.60
CA THR A 85 1.52 5.83 -1.82
C THR A 85 1.15 6.54 -3.11
N HIS A 86 0.00 6.20 -3.68
CA HIS A 86 -0.61 7.05 -4.70
C HIS A 86 -1.08 8.38 -4.06
N PRO A 87 -0.94 9.55 -4.73
CA PRO A 87 -1.35 10.86 -4.21
C PRO A 87 -2.85 10.98 -3.89
N ARG A 88 -3.69 10.14 -4.47
CA ARG A 88 -5.13 10.21 -4.24
C ARG A 88 -5.50 9.65 -2.86
N ILE A 89 -6.22 10.47 -2.09
CA ILE A 89 -6.86 10.07 -0.84
C ILE A 89 -8.32 9.75 -1.15
N VAL A 90 -8.83 8.63 -0.65
CA VAL A 90 -10.21 8.18 -0.87
C VAL A 90 -10.86 7.77 0.44
N THR A 91 -12.18 7.88 0.49
CA THR A 91 -13.02 7.33 1.55
C THR A 91 -13.49 5.93 1.17
N PHE A 92 -13.93 5.12 2.14
CA PHE A 92 -14.54 3.82 1.83
C PHE A 92 -15.78 3.96 0.92
N LYS A 93 -16.55 5.04 1.07
CA LYS A 93 -17.70 5.32 0.21
C LYS A 93 -17.29 5.60 -1.24
N GLU A 94 -16.21 6.35 -1.45
CA GLU A 94 -15.67 6.60 -2.79
C GLU A 94 -15.06 5.36 -3.42
N LEU A 95 -14.39 4.51 -2.61
CA LEU A 95 -13.86 3.23 -3.06
C LEU A 95 -14.98 2.34 -3.60
N VAL A 96 -16.02 2.07 -2.79
CA VAL A 96 -17.16 1.24 -3.18
C VAL A 96 -17.85 1.79 -4.43
N LYS A 97 -18.07 3.11 -4.48
CA LYS A 97 -18.64 3.76 -5.68
C LYS A 97 -17.77 3.62 -6.92
N THR A 98 -16.45 3.53 -6.77
CA THR A 98 -15.53 3.36 -7.90
C THR A 98 -15.56 1.91 -8.40
N CYS A 99 -15.69 0.93 -7.52
CA CYS A 99 -15.83 -0.49 -7.90
C CYS A 99 -17.12 -0.78 -8.68
N GLY A 100 -18.19 -0.02 -8.45
CA GLY A 100 -19.48 -0.21 -9.12
C GLY A 100 -19.73 0.67 -10.36
N LYS A 101 -18.71 1.40 -10.83
CA LYS A 101 -18.77 2.14 -12.10
C LYS A 101 -18.39 1.22 -13.25
#